data_AF-A0A3B1DH97-F1
#
_entry.id   AF-A0A3B1DH97-F1
#
_cell.length_a   1.000
_cell.length_b   1.000
_cell.length_c   1.000
_cell.angle_alpha   90.00
_cell.angle_beta   90.00
_cell.angle_gamma   90.00
#
_symmetry.space_group_name_H-M   'P 1'
#
loop_
_entity.id
_entity.type
_entity.pdbx_description
1 polymer ?
#
loop_
_entity_poly.entity_id
_entity_poly.type
_entity_poly.pdbx_seq_one_letter_code
_entity_poly.pdbx_strand_id
1 'polypeptide(L)' 'MSQFGMQMPGGRMKRGATPDVYTGLMALAVAALLAACTLMYMQGAKVGVDGSAIGLQDPDRISLPK' A
#
# COMPACT_ATOMS: atom_id res chain seq x y z
N MET A 1 11.64 54.84 9.42
CA MET A 1 12.20 53.47 9.33
C MET A 1 11.40 52.56 10.26
N SER A 2 10.22 52.12 9.82
CA SER A 2 9.38 51.24 10.62
C SER A 2 9.78 49.79 10.32
N GLN A 3 10.64 49.23 11.17
CA GLN A 3 11.12 47.84 11.10
C GLN A 3 10.09 46.85 11.67
N PHE A 4 8.79 47.11 11.46
CA PHE A 4 7.72 46.18 11.79
C PHE A 4 7.60 45.17 10.64
N GLY A 5 8.40 44.10 10.70
CA GLY A 5 8.40 43.02 9.71
C GLY A 5 9.62 42.11 9.76
N MET A 6 10.72 42.54 10.40
CA MET A 6 11.98 41.75 10.47
C MET A 6 12.09 40.81 11.68
N GLN A 7 11.02 40.65 12.46
CA GLN A 7 10.96 39.65 13.52
C GLN A 7 9.57 39.03 13.52
N MET A 8 9.36 38.01 12.70
CA MET A 8 8.38 36.96 13.00
C MET A 8 9.17 35.70 13.38
N PRO A 9 9.76 35.63 14.59
CA PRO A 9 10.45 34.44 15.07
C PRO A 9 9.38 33.39 15.39
N GLY A 10 8.95 32.65 14.38
CA GLY A 10 7.89 31.65 14.53
C GLY A 10 7.54 30.91 13.25
N GLY A 11 7.74 31.52 12.08
CA GLY A 11 7.40 30.93 10.78
C GLY A 11 8.20 29.69 10.36
N ARG A 12 9.19 29.27 11.15
CA ARG A 12 10.08 28.11 10.86
C ARG A 12 10.08 27.03 11.93
N MET A 13 9.29 27.15 13.01
CA MET A 13 9.44 26.27 14.18
C MET A 13 8.92 24.84 13.99
N LYS A 14 8.12 24.56 12.95
CA LYS A 14 7.60 23.20 12.66
C LYS A 14 7.89 22.73 11.24
N ARG A 15 9.17 22.66 10.86
CA ARG A 15 9.64 22.06 9.59
C ARG A 15 10.24 20.65 9.77
N GLY A 16 9.96 19.98 10.88
CA GLY A 16 10.35 18.57 11.04
C GLY A 16 9.47 17.69 10.16
N ALA A 17 10.06 16.70 9.50
CA ALA A 17 9.30 15.61 8.91
C ALA A 17 8.64 14.82 10.05
N THR A 18 7.36 15.07 10.29
CA THR A 18 6.56 14.35 11.27
C THR A 18 5.44 13.61 10.54
N PRO A 19 5.16 12.35 10.88
CA PRO A 19 4.02 11.64 10.33
C PRO A 19 2.74 12.46 10.53
N ASP A 20 2.03 12.69 9.43
CA ASP A 20 0.76 13.39 9.41
C ASP A 20 -0.38 12.42 9.06
N VAL A 21 -1.60 12.95 8.95
CA VAL A 21 -2.78 12.16 8.60
C VAL A 21 -2.60 11.48 7.23
N TYR A 22 -1.96 12.14 6.27
CA TYR A 22 -1.71 11.56 4.95
C TYR A 22 -0.74 10.38 5.00
N THR A 23 0.29 10.47 5.84
CA THR A 23 1.22 9.36 6.12
C THR A 23 0.47 8.19 6.75
N GLY A 24 -0.47 8.46 7.68
CA GLY A 24 -1.34 7.44 8.27
C GLY A 24 -2.27 6.77 7.24
N LEU A 25 -2.90 7.57 6.38
CA LEU A 25 -3.74 7.07 5.30
C LEU A 25 -2.95 6.24 4.28
N MET A 26 -1.72 6.64 3.95
CA MET A 26 -0.82 5.89 3.10
C MET A 26 -0.51 4.51 3.71
N ALA A 27 -0.17 4.45 5.00
CA ALA A 27 0.10 3.19 5.67
C ALA A 27 -1.13 2.25 5.67
N LEU A 28 -2.32 2.80 5.92
CA LEU A 28 -3.58 2.06 5.84
C LEU A 28 -3.83 1.51 4.42
N ALA A 29 -3.63 2.34 3.40
CA ALA A 29 -3.82 1.93 2.00
C ALA A 29 -2.88 0.78 1.61
N VAL A 30 -1.62 0.84 2.04
CA VAL A 30 -0.65 -0.26 1.80
C VAL A 30 -1.07 -1.53 2.53
N ALA A 31 -1.53 -1.43 3.78
CA ALA A 31 -2.01 -2.60 4.53
C ALA A 31 -3.24 -3.24 3.87
N ALA A 32 -4.19 -2.43 3.39
CA ALA A 32 -5.37 -2.91 2.66
C ALA A 32 -4.99 -3.58 1.33
N LEU A 33 -4.04 -2.99 0.58
CA LEU A 33 -3.53 -3.59 -0.66
C LEU A 33 -2.87 -4.95 -0.40
N LEU A 34 -2.03 -5.05 0.62
CA LEU A 34 -1.41 -6.31 1.00
C LEU A 34 -2.45 -7.37 1.36
N ALA A 35 -3.48 -7.02 2.14
CA ALA A 35 -4.57 -7.93 2.48
C ALA A 35 -5.35 -8.39 1.24
N ALA A 36 -5.61 -7.49 0.28
CA ALA A 36 -6.27 -7.86 -0.97
C ALA A 36 -5.42 -8.85 -1.79
N CYS A 37 -4.12 -8.60 -1.92
CA CYS A 37 -3.20 -9.48 -2.63
C CYS A 37 -3.12 -10.88 -1.98
N THR A 38 -3.06 -10.96 -0.65
CA THR A 38 -2.98 -12.26 0.04
C THR A 38 -4.26 -13.06 -0.10
N LEU A 39 -5.43 -12.41 0.03
CA LEU A 39 -6.72 -13.08 -0.18
C LEU A 39 -6.87 -13.60 -1.61
N MET A 40 -6.51 -12.78 -2.61
CA MET A 40 -6.50 -13.22 -4.00
C MET A 40 -5.56 -14.41 -4.20
N TYR A 41 -4.36 -14.37 -3.62
CA TYR A 41 -3.39 -15.46 -3.73
C TYR A 41 -3.92 -16.76 -3.11
N MET A 42 -4.49 -16.71 -1.90
CA MET A 42 -5.06 -17.88 -1.23
C MET A 42 -6.18 -18.53 -2.05
N GLN A 43 -7.01 -17.73 -2.70
CA GLN A 43 -8.11 -18.23 -3.52
C GLN A 43 -7.62 -18.70 -4.89
N GLY A 44 -6.67 -17.99 -5.49
CA GLY A 44 -6.00 -18.40 -6.73
C GLY A 44 -5.29 -19.75 -6.57
N ALA A 45 -4.64 -19.98 -5.43
CA ALA A 45 -3.96 -21.25 -5.13
C ALA A 45 -4.91 -22.46 -5.14
N LYS A 46 -6.21 -22.28 -4.88
CA LYS A 46 -7.20 -23.37 -4.92
C LYS A 46 -7.58 -23.80 -6.33
N VAL A 47 -7.46 -22.90 -7.30
CA VAL A 47 -7.90 -23.13 -8.69
C VAL A 47 -6.74 -23.15 -9.68
N GLY A 48 -5.55 -22.77 -9.24
CA GLY A 48 -4.34 -22.74 -10.04
C GLY A 48 -3.67 -24.11 -10.15
N VAL A 49 -2.97 -24.33 -11.26
CA VAL A 49 -2.26 -25.58 -11.55
C VAL A 49 -1.29 -25.91 -10.42
N ASP A 50 -1.29 -27.16 -9.97
CA ASP A 50 -0.43 -27.66 -8.87
C ASP A 50 -0.54 -26.87 -7.56
N GLY A 51 -1.64 -26.15 -7.33
CA GLY A 51 -1.83 -25.31 -6.16
C GLY A 51 -1.14 -23.94 -6.24
N SER A 52 -0.60 -23.58 -7.41
CA SER A 52 0.06 -22.29 -7.64
C SER A 52 -0.93 -21.20 -8.02
N ALA A 53 -1.03 -20.13 -7.22
CA ALA A 53 -1.93 -19.02 -7.49
C ALA A 53 -1.55 -18.15 -8.71
N ILE A 54 -0.31 -18.28 -9.18
CA ILE A 54 0.25 -17.50 -10.29
C ILE A 54 0.35 -18.37 -11.56
N GLY A 55 0.25 -19.70 -11.41
CA GLY A 55 0.29 -20.62 -12.55
C GLY A 55 -0.89 -20.42 -13.48
N LEU A 56 -0.61 -20.28 -14.77
CA LEU A 56 -1.65 -20.18 -15.81
C LEU A 56 -2.15 -21.58 -16.17
N GLN A 57 -3.47 -21.70 -16.34
CA GLN A 57 -4.11 -22.89 -16.88
C GLN A 57 -3.92 -22.93 -18.41
N ASP A 58 -3.75 -24.12 -18.97
CA ASP A 58 -3.70 -24.31 -20.42
C ASP A 58 -5.13 -24.15 -20.98
N PRO A 59 -5.36 -23.41 -22.09
CA PRO A 59 -6.72 -23.17 -22.60
C PRO A 59 -7.50 -24.45 -22.92
N ASP A 60 -6.80 -25.50 -23.37
CA ASP A 60 -7.40 -26.78 -23.74
C ASP A 60 -7.37 -27.83 -22.61
N ARG A 61 -6.77 -27.50 -21.46
CA ARG A 61 -6.61 -28.45 -20.35
C ARG A 61 -6.58 -27.77 -18.99
N ILE A 62 -7.66 -27.93 -18.24
CA ILE A 62 -7.79 -27.47 -16.85
C ILE A 62 -7.29 -28.57 -15.91
N SER A 63 -6.31 -28.25 -15.06
CA SER A 63 -5.81 -29.14 -14.01
C SER A 63 -5.95 -28.48 -12.65
N LEU A 64 -6.69 -29.14 -11.74
CA LEU A 64 -6.92 -28.66 -10.39
C LEU A 64 -6.07 -29.44 -9.38
N PRO A 65 -5.60 -28.78 -8.31
CA PRO A 65 -4.98 -29.47 -7.18
C PRO A 65 -6.03 -30.38 -6.51
N LYS A 66 -5.58 -31.53 -6.02
CA LYS A 66 -6.43 -32.52 -5.34
C LYS A 66 -6.91 -32.05 -3.98
#